data_AF-R4WZ29-F1
#
_entry.id   AF-R4WZ29-F1
#
_cell.length_a   1.000
_cell.length_b   1.000
_cell.length_c   1.000
_cell.angle_alpha   90.00
_cell.angle_beta   90.00
_cell.angle_gamma   90.00
#
_symmetry.space_group_name_H-M   'P 1'
#
loop_
_entity.id
_entity.type
_entity.pdbx_description
1 polymer ?
#
loop_
_entity_poly.entity_id
_entity_poly.type
_entity_poly.pdbx_seq_one_letter_code
_entity_poly.pdbx_strand_id
1 'polypeptide(L)'
;MPHNRFNRVTIVSVTGLSDTRGAVAALAVSLRNMPGARALLCSPEAPPDLPPGVAHVRITPLTYVEYSWFILFALWRVIETDYALIVQDDGWVLDGANWRDEYFEYDYIGAPCHQALVETSEGSQAMRSFSWYGLLDRPEYKVWHVQNGGFSLRSQRLLRAFVDHPHIKVQLPTPEVSGDPLRLHWTHSDINEDVQLTLILRSPLEAVGIRFAPMALALQFAMEGGGAPHHGMDLMQLFGHHSSWRRLVSADPPTVCHKLSQAMVENHPIERLMVNTLRARGYRIEFAPAEQGGAA
;
A
#
# COMPACT_ATOMS: atom_id res chain seq x y z
N MET A 1 -1.04 -23.50 -22.38
CA MET A 1 -0.56 -22.67 -21.26
C MET A 1 -1.73 -21.81 -20.83
N PRO A 2 -2.25 -21.89 -19.59
CA PRO A 2 -3.22 -20.89 -19.14
C PRO A 2 -2.57 -19.52 -19.36
N HIS A 3 -3.28 -18.61 -20.03
CA HIS A 3 -2.77 -17.26 -20.29
C HIS A 3 -2.21 -16.70 -18.99
N ASN A 4 -0.91 -16.42 -18.97
CA ASN A 4 -0.22 -15.97 -17.78
C ASN A 4 -0.64 -14.52 -17.50
N ARG A 5 -1.80 -14.34 -16.84
CA ARG A 5 -2.47 -13.07 -16.57
C ARG A 5 -1.55 -12.01 -15.93
N PHE A 6 -0.52 -12.46 -15.23
CA PHE A 6 0.44 -11.59 -14.55
C PHE A 6 1.43 -10.92 -15.50
N ASN A 7 1.52 -11.34 -16.78
CA ASN A 7 2.34 -10.63 -17.79
C ASN A 7 1.90 -9.18 -18.03
N ARG A 8 0.67 -8.83 -17.64
CA ARG A 8 0.10 -7.48 -17.66
C ARG A 8 0.52 -6.63 -16.46
N VAL A 9 1.28 -7.19 -15.52
CA VAL A 9 1.62 -6.57 -14.23
C VAL A 9 3.13 -6.42 -14.08
N THR A 10 3.57 -5.21 -13.71
CA THR A 10 4.89 -4.98 -13.11
C THR A 10 4.72 -4.81 -11.61
N ILE A 11 5.31 -5.70 -10.82
CA ILE A 11 5.46 -5.51 -9.37
C ILE A 11 6.61 -4.53 -9.18
N VAL A 12 6.35 -3.41 -8.50
CA VAL A 12 7.33 -2.33 -8.33
C VAL A 12 7.48 -1.96 -6.87
N SER A 13 8.72 -1.81 -6.43
CA SER A 13 9.04 -1.19 -5.16
C SER A 13 9.89 0.05 -5.42
N VAL A 14 9.52 1.17 -4.81
CA VAL A 14 10.24 2.45 -4.91
C VAL A 14 10.72 2.81 -3.51
N THR A 15 12.01 3.07 -3.36
CA THR A 15 12.57 3.55 -2.10
C THR A 15 13.64 4.58 -2.36
N GLY A 16 13.57 5.70 -1.65
CA GLY A 16 14.61 6.73 -1.64
C GLY A 16 15.77 6.43 -0.70
N LEU A 17 15.69 5.34 0.07
CA LEU A 17 16.65 4.96 1.10
C LEU A 17 17.77 4.09 0.53
N SER A 18 18.93 4.11 1.20
CA SER A 18 20.04 3.20 0.87
C SER A 18 19.79 1.77 1.30
N ASP A 19 19.03 1.55 2.39
CA ASP A 19 18.63 0.22 2.83
C ASP A 19 17.42 -0.25 2.04
N THR A 20 17.65 -1.21 1.14
CA THR A 20 16.64 -1.77 0.24
C THR A 20 16.20 -3.18 0.64
N ARG A 21 16.69 -3.73 1.76
CA ARG A 21 16.49 -5.15 2.11
C ARG A 21 15.03 -5.56 2.19
N GLY A 22 14.20 -4.74 2.84
CA GLY A 22 12.76 -5.02 2.96
C GLY A 22 12.03 -4.94 1.61
N ALA A 23 12.33 -3.90 0.81
CA ALA A 23 11.79 -3.76 -0.55
C ALA A 23 12.16 -4.93 -1.47
N VAL A 24 13.43 -5.38 -1.41
CA VAL A 24 13.93 -6.54 -2.14
C VAL A 24 13.22 -7.82 -1.70
N ALA A 25 13.06 -8.03 -0.40
CA ALA A 25 12.36 -9.20 0.12
C ALA A 25 10.88 -9.21 -0.31
N ALA A 26 10.20 -8.06 -0.23
CA ALA A 26 8.81 -7.90 -0.66
C ALA A 26 8.63 -8.20 -2.15
N LEU A 27 9.52 -7.70 -3.00
CA LEU A 27 9.57 -8.03 -4.43
C LEU A 27 9.79 -9.52 -4.66
N ALA A 28 10.76 -10.14 -3.97
CA ALA A 28 11.10 -11.55 -4.15
C ALA A 28 9.97 -12.51 -3.74
N VAL A 29 9.28 -12.24 -2.62
CA VAL A 29 8.10 -13.01 -2.20
C VAL A 29 6.94 -12.77 -3.16
N SER A 30 6.71 -11.52 -3.58
CA SER A 30 5.59 -11.20 -4.47
C SER A 30 5.76 -11.81 -5.86
N LEU A 31 6.97 -11.74 -6.43
CA LEU A 31 7.27 -12.32 -7.74
C LEU A 31 7.11 -13.84 -7.76
N ARG A 32 7.49 -14.54 -6.67
CA ARG A 32 7.25 -15.99 -6.55
C ARG A 32 5.78 -16.36 -6.56
N ASN A 33 4.92 -15.51 -6.00
CA ASN A 33 3.47 -15.71 -5.99
C ASN A 33 2.79 -15.31 -7.30
N MET A 34 3.44 -14.49 -8.13
CA MET A 34 2.88 -14.00 -9.39
C MET A 34 3.76 -14.40 -10.58
N PRO A 35 3.86 -15.70 -10.90
CA PRO A 35 4.75 -16.19 -11.95
C PRO A 35 4.38 -15.55 -13.28
N GLY A 36 5.32 -14.84 -13.92
CA GLY A 36 5.12 -14.13 -15.19
C GLY A 36 4.95 -12.62 -15.08
N ALA A 37 4.75 -12.09 -13.87
CA ALA A 37 4.90 -10.67 -13.64
C ALA A 37 6.33 -10.22 -13.91
N ARG A 38 6.47 -8.95 -14.30
CA ARG A 38 7.76 -8.25 -14.24
C ARG A 38 7.99 -7.75 -12.81
N ALA A 39 9.24 -7.65 -12.39
CA ALA A 39 9.59 -7.04 -11.10
C ALA A 39 10.61 -5.93 -11.29
N LEU A 40 10.40 -4.80 -10.60
CA LEU A 40 11.22 -3.61 -10.71
C LEU A 40 11.51 -3.01 -9.33
N LEU A 41 12.78 -2.78 -9.04
CA LEU A 41 13.23 -1.98 -7.91
C LEU A 41 13.69 -0.60 -8.41
N CYS A 42 13.08 0.46 -7.88
CA CYS A 42 13.55 1.83 -8.05
C CYS A 42 14.25 2.30 -6.77
N SER A 43 15.56 2.45 -6.80
CA SER A 43 16.36 2.89 -5.65
C SER A 43 17.62 3.68 -6.05
N PRO A 44 18.25 4.44 -5.13
CA PRO A 44 19.48 5.18 -5.42
C PRO A 44 20.63 4.33 -5.94
N GLU A 45 20.76 3.12 -5.41
CA GLU A 45 21.78 2.15 -5.78
C GLU A 45 21.14 0.77 -5.93
N ALA A 46 21.69 -0.04 -6.84
CA ALA A 46 21.31 -1.44 -6.96
C ALA A 46 21.91 -2.22 -5.77
N PRO A 47 21.13 -3.04 -5.05
CA PRO A 47 21.68 -3.92 -4.04
C PRO A 47 22.56 -5.00 -4.68
N PRO A 48 23.65 -5.42 -4.02
CA PRO A 48 24.57 -6.43 -4.57
C PRO A 48 23.91 -7.80 -4.76
N ASP A 49 22.87 -8.08 -3.97
CA ASP A 49 22.11 -9.33 -3.92
C ASP A 49 20.71 -9.19 -4.55
N LEU A 50 20.57 -8.37 -5.60
CA LEU A 50 19.31 -8.22 -6.31
C LEU A 50 18.80 -9.58 -6.83
N PRO A 51 17.57 -10.01 -6.46
CA PRO A 51 17.06 -11.32 -6.82
C PRO A 51 16.94 -11.51 -8.34
N PRO A 52 17.20 -12.73 -8.86
CA PRO A 52 16.97 -13.03 -10.27
C PRO A 52 15.53 -12.67 -10.69
N GLY A 53 15.40 -12.01 -11.84
CA GLY A 53 14.10 -11.57 -12.37
C GLY A 53 13.61 -10.22 -11.87
N VAL A 54 14.32 -9.58 -10.93
CA VAL A 54 14.07 -8.19 -10.53
C VAL A 54 15.00 -7.26 -11.31
N ALA A 55 14.43 -6.34 -12.09
CA ALA A 55 15.19 -5.27 -12.73
C ALA A 55 15.44 -4.12 -11.74
N HIS A 56 16.49 -3.34 -11.97
CA HIS A 56 16.76 -2.12 -11.21
C HIS A 56 16.69 -0.88 -12.10
N VAL A 57 16.04 0.16 -11.60
CA VAL A 57 16.10 1.51 -12.16
C VAL A 57 16.67 2.45 -11.11
N ARG A 58 17.76 3.12 -11.46
CA ARG A 58 18.38 4.11 -10.60
C ARG A 58 17.52 5.37 -10.53
N ILE A 59 17.25 5.82 -9.31
CA ILE A 59 16.58 7.10 -9.02
C ILE A 59 17.46 7.94 -8.09
N THR A 60 17.11 9.21 -7.85
CA THR A 60 17.76 9.98 -6.78
C THR A 60 17.23 9.53 -5.41
N PRO A 61 17.97 9.75 -4.32
CA PRO A 61 17.41 9.64 -2.98
C PRO A 61 16.11 10.45 -2.86
N LEU A 62 15.15 9.92 -2.12
CA LEU A 62 13.83 10.52 -1.89
C LEU A 62 13.54 10.56 -0.39
N THR A 63 13.00 11.68 0.06
CA THR A 63 12.27 11.79 1.32
C THR A 63 10.91 11.09 1.23
N TYR A 64 10.21 10.97 2.37
CA TYR A 64 8.85 10.44 2.41
C TYR A 64 7.88 11.23 1.49
N VAL A 65 8.01 12.55 1.48
CA VAL A 65 7.19 13.42 0.61
C VAL A 65 7.53 13.20 -0.87
N GLU A 66 8.82 13.15 -1.20
CA GLU A 66 9.27 12.92 -2.58
C GLU A 66 8.91 11.54 -3.10
N TYR A 67 8.79 10.53 -2.24
CA TYR A 67 8.23 9.22 -2.61
C TYR A 67 6.82 9.40 -3.18
N SER A 68 5.91 10.06 -2.47
CA SER A 68 4.53 10.28 -2.93
C SER A 68 4.50 10.95 -4.31
N TRP A 69 5.33 11.97 -4.52
CA TRP A 69 5.41 12.69 -5.79
C TRP A 69 6.04 11.87 -6.92
N PHE A 70 7.04 11.04 -6.60
CA PHE A 70 7.59 10.10 -7.57
C PHE A 70 6.50 9.13 -8.04
N ILE A 71 5.70 8.59 -7.11
CA ILE A 71 4.60 7.70 -7.44
C ILE A 71 3.55 8.39 -8.33
N LEU A 72 3.19 9.64 -8.04
CA LEU A 72 2.17 10.37 -8.81
C LEU A 72 2.64 10.82 -10.20
N PHE A 73 3.89 11.26 -10.34
CA PHE A 73 4.33 12.01 -11.53
C PHE A 73 5.40 11.31 -12.37
N ALA A 74 6.14 10.37 -11.78
CA ALA A 74 7.29 9.74 -12.44
C ALA A 74 7.10 8.23 -12.68
N LEU A 75 6.32 7.53 -11.86
CA LEU A 75 6.22 6.06 -11.92
C LEU A 75 5.81 5.54 -13.30
N TRP A 76 4.91 6.22 -14.01
CA TRP A 76 4.50 5.81 -15.36
C TRP A 76 5.66 5.70 -16.36
N ARG A 77 6.79 6.39 -16.13
CA ARG A 77 7.95 6.39 -17.04
C ARG A 77 8.74 5.10 -16.98
N VAL A 78 8.59 4.31 -15.92
CA VAL A 78 9.33 3.06 -15.69
C VAL A 78 8.44 1.83 -15.74
N ILE A 79 7.13 2.02 -15.86
CA ILE A 79 6.14 0.94 -15.98
C ILE A 79 5.67 0.81 -17.43
N GLU A 80 6.06 -0.30 -18.05
CA GLU A 80 5.72 -0.62 -19.44
C GLU A 80 4.49 -1.54 -19.60
N THR A 81 4.01 -2.11 -18.49
CA THR A 81 2.86 -3.04 -18.45
C THR A 81 1.55 -2.29 -18.20
N ASP A 82 0.43 -2.97 -18.42
CA ASP A 82 -0.90 -2.39 -18.24
C ASP A 82 -1.17 -1.95 -16.78
N TYR A 83 -0.56 -2.62 -15.80
CA TYR A 83 -0.72 -2.33 -14.38
C TYR A 83 0.60 -2.37 -13.61
N ALA A 84 0.75 -1.48 -12.64
CA ALA A 84 1.76 -1.55 -11.61
C ALA A 84 1.15 -2.09 -10.31
N LEU A 85 1.72 -3.14 -9.73
CA LEU A 85 1.46 -3.53 -8.35
C LEU A 85 2.57 -2.95 -7.48
N ILE A 86 2.27 -1.89 -6.73
CA ILE A 86 3.19 -1.29 -5.79
C ILE A 86 3.29 -2.17 -4.55
N VAL A 87 4.52 -2.47 -4.12
CA VAL A 87 4.85 -3.17 -2.87
C VAL A 87 5.90 -2.37 -2.10
N GLN A 88 5.55 -1.86 -0.92
CA GLN A 88 6.50 -1.24 0.01
C GLN A 88 7.26 -2.28 0.85
N ASP A 89 8.21 -1.85 1.67
CA ASP A 89 9.05 -2.75 2.47
C ASP A 89 8.27 -3.51 3.57
N ASP A 90 7.06 -3.06 3.85
CA ASP A 90 6.11 -3.59 4.82
C ASP A 90 4.76 -4.04 4.18
N GLY A 91 4.72 -4.19 2.85
CA GLY A 91 3.57 -4.76 2.13
C GLY A 91 3.96 -5.68 0.99
N TRP A 92 3.35 -6.86 0.89
CA TRP A 92 3.67 -7.86 -0.14
C TRP A 92 2.51 -8.82 -0.43
N VAL A 93 2.61 -9.54 -1.55
CA VAL A 93 1.63 -10.57 -1.95
C VAL A 93 1.75 -11.78 -1.02
N LEU A 94 0.64 -12.19 -0.43
CA LEU A 94 0.55 -13.34 0.46
C LEU A 94 0.33 -14.64 -0.29
N ASP A 95 -0.58 -14.63 -1.27
CA ASP A 95 -0.91 -15.78 -2.10
C ASP A 95 -1.48 -15.33 -3.46
N GLY A 96 -0.78 -15.66 -4.54
CA GLY A 96 -1.21 -15.32 -5.90
C GLY A 96 -2.45 -16.07 -6.37
N ALA A 97 -2.81 -17.19 -5.74
CA ALA A 97 -4.03 -17.94 -6.05
C ALA A 97 -5.31 -17.17 -5.67
N ASN A 98 -5.20 -16.20 -4.76
CA ASN A 98 -6.30 -15.33 -4.34
C ASN A 98 -6.52 -14.13 -5.29
N TRP A 99 -5.78 -14.07 -6.41
CA TRP A 99 -6.00 -13.05 -7.43
C TRP A 99 -7.39 -13.17 -8.07
N ARG A 100 -8.08 -12.04 -8.23
CA ARG A 100 -9.36 -11.96 -8.96
C ARG A 100 -9.17 -11.11 -10.21
N ASP A 101 -9.54 -11.62 -11.38
CA ASP A 101 -9.39 -10.87 -12.65
C ASP A 101 -10.20 -9.57 -12.68
N GLU A 102 -11.26 -9.49 -11.87
CA GLU A 102 -12.03 -8.28 -11.60
C GLU A 102 -11.16 -7.11 -11.14
N TYR A 103 -9.98 -7.34 -10.54
CA TYR A 103 -9.05 -6.28 -10.17
C TYR A 103 -8.58 -5.46 -11.38
N PHE A 104 -8.56 -6.05 -12.58
CA PHE A 104 -8.24 -5.34 -13.81
C PHE A 104 -9.38 -4.43 -14.31
N GLU A 105 -10.57 -4.46 -13.74
CA GLU A 105 -11.66 -3.57 -14.14
C GLU A 105 -11.55 -2.15 -13.52
N TYR A 106 -10.57 -1.97 -12.63
CA TYR A 106 -10.32 -0.75 -11.89
C TYR A 106 -8.93 -0.20 -12.17
N ASP A 107 -8.79 1.12 -12.04
CA ASP A 107 -7.52 1.81 -12.21
C ASP A 107 -6.76 1.97 -10.88
N TYR A 108 -7.43 1.83 -9.75
CA TYR A 108 -6.83 1.83 -8.42
C TYR A 108 -7.54 0.82 -7.51
N ILE A 109 -6.76 -0.03 -6.86
CA ILE A 109 -7.18 -0.80 -5.69
C ILE A 109 -6.05 -0.84 -4.68
N GLY A 110 -6.36 -0.52 -3.43
CA GLY A 110 -5.43 -0.58 -2.30
C GLY A 110 -6.14 -1.07 -1.04
N ALA A 111 -5.37 -1.38 0.00
CA ALA A 111 -5.96 -1.80 1.27
C ALA A 111 -6.81 -0.67 1.89
N PRO A 112 -8.02 -0.93 2.40
CA PRO A 112 -8.78 0.09 3.13
C PRO A 112 -7.97 0.66 4.30
N CYS A 113 -7.77 1.97 4.31
CA CYS A 113 -6.86 2.65 5.22
C CYS A 113 -7.58 3.16 6.47
N HIS A 114 -6.83 3.50 7.52
CA HIS A 114 -7.39 3.98 8.79
C HIS A 114 -8.10 5.34 8.69
N GLN A 115 -7.98 6.07 7.57
CA GLN A 115 -8.51 7.42 7.38
C GLN A 115 -9.71 7.47 6.42
N ALA A 116 -10.66 8.36 6.70
CA ALA A 116 -11.76 8.71 5.79
C ALA A 116 -12.23 10.15 6.02
N LEU A 117 -12.89 10.72 5.02
CA LEU A 117 -13.74 11.90 5.17
C LEU A 117 -15.20 11.44 5.20
N VAL A 118 -15.93 11.83 6.22
CA VAL A 118 -17.36 11.53 6.36
C VAL A 118 -18.15 12.81 6.19
N GLU A 119 -19.06 12.83 5.23
CA GLU A 119 -19.93 13.96 4.95
C GLU A 119 -21.34 13.69 5.48
N THR A 120 -21.92 14.71 6.12
CA THR A 120 -23.31 14.76 6.59
C THR A 120 -23.98 16.04 6.08
N SER A 121 -25.26 16.23 6.38
CA SER A 121 -25.96 17.49 6.12
C SER A 121 -25.38 18.69 6.88
N GLU A 122 -24.62 18.45 7.95
CA GLU A 122 -24.06 19.49 8.82
C GLU A 122 -22.62 19.88 8.43
N GLY A 123 -21.95 19.08 7.60
CA GLY A 123 -20.60 19.33 7.12
C GLY A 123 -19.80 18.04 6.93
N SER A 124 -18.48 18.21 6.76
CA SER A 124 -17.55 17.10 6.54
C SER A 124 -16.56 16.98 7.71
N GLN A 125 -16.30 15.75 8.15
CA GLN A 125 -15.39 15.44 9.25
C GLN A 125 -14.36 14.39 8.84
N ALA A 126 -13.09 14.65 9.11
CA ALA A 126 -12.03 13.65 8.97
C ALA A 126 -12.05 12.68 10.16
N MET A 127 -12.11 11.38 9.86
CA MET A 127 -12.10 10.30 10.83
C MET A 127 -10.86 9.41 10.66
N ARG A 128 -10.37 8.85 11.77
CA ARG A 128 -9.15 8.03 11.83
C ARG A 128 -9.42 6.70 12.54
N SER A 129 -8.40 5.84 12.60
CA SER A 129 -8.42 4.57 13.33
C SER A 129 -9.62 3.66 12.98
N PHE A 130 -10.07 3.69 11.73
CA PHE A 130 -11.24 2.94 11.24
C PHE A 130 -12.57 3.25 11.94
N SER A 131 -12.66 4.33 12.74
CA SER A 131 -13.90 4.73 13.43
C SER A 131 -15.07 5.03 12.48
N TRP A 132 -14.77 5.32 11.21
CA TRP A 132 -15.76 5.55 10.15
C TRP A 132 -16.39 4.25 9.61
N TYR A 133 -15.78 3.08 9.85
CA TYR A 133 -16.19 1.83 9.20
C TYR A 133 -17.64 1.45 9.49
N GLY A 134 -18.10 1.65 10.74
CA GLY A 134 -19.49 1.40 11.15
C GLY A 134 -20.52 2.39 10.58
N LEU A 135 -20.10 3.36 9.77
CA LEU A 135 -20.95 4.34 9.11
C LEU A 135 -21.18 4.02 7.63
N LEU A 136 -20.48 3.03 7.04
CA LEU A 136 -20.57 2.72 5.60
C LEU A 136 -22.00 2.37 5.14
N ASP A 137 -22.74 1.61 5.95
CA ASP A 137 -24.07 1.12 5.60
C ASP A 137 -25.20 2.09 5.99
N ARG A 138 -24.83 3.27 6.52
CA ARG A 138 -25.77 4.25 7.03
C ARG A 138 -26.03 5.34 5.99
N PRO A 139 -27.26 5.46 5.46
CA PRO A 139 -27.55 6.33 4.31
C PRO A 139 -27.39 7.84 4.61
N GLU A 140 -27.39 8.23 5.89
CA GLU A 140 -27.18 9.61 6.31
C GLU A 140 -25.70 10.05 6.24
N TYR A 141 -24.77 9.11 6.07
CA TYR A 141 -23.34 9.38 5.95
C TYR A 141 -22.85 9.05 4.55
N LYS A 142 -22.08 9.97 3.96
CA LYS A 142 -21.29 9.68 2.77
C LYS A 142 -19.83 9.53 3.17
N VAL A 143 -19.32 8.31 3.09
CA VAL A 143 -17.97 7.97 3.53
C VAL A 143 -17.01 7.87 2.35
N TRP A 144 -16.06 8.80 2.31
CA TRP A 144 -14.92 8.78 1.41
C TRP A 144 -13.71 8.18 2.13
N HIS A 145 -13.57 6.85 2.05
CA HIS A 145 -12.47 6.14 2.68
C HIS A 145 -11.20 6.22 1.82
N VAL A 146 -10.05 6.35 2.48
CA VAL A 146 -8.75 6.25 1.83
C VAL A 146 -8.41 4.77 1.60
N GLN A 147 -7.82 4.45 0.46
CA GLN A 147 -7.22 3.14 0.21
C GLN A 147 -5.70 3.29 0.12
N ASN A 148 -4.97 2.62 1.00
CA ASN A 148 -3.53 2.75 1.20
C ASN A 148 -2.74 2.48 -0.10
N GLY A 149 -1.71 3.29 -0.35
CA GLY A 149 -0.89 3.23 -1.55
C GLY A 149 0.30 2.26 -1.51
N GLY A 150 0.71 1.81 -0.33
CA GLY A 150 1.91 0.98 -0.10
C GLY A 150 1.77 -0.49 -0.49
N PHE A 151 0.54 -1.01 -0.57
CA PHE A 151 0.22 -2.20 -1.36
C PHE A 151 -1.00 -1.89 -2.24
N SER A 152 -0.75 -1.50 -3.48
CA SER A 152 -1.80 -1.04 -4.40
C SER A 152 -1.55 -1.44 -5.83
N LEU A 153 -2.61 -1.83 -6.55
CA LEU A 153 -2.58 -2.04 -8.00
C LEU A 153 -3.09 -0.77 -8.68
N ARG A 154 -2.33 -0.27 -9.65
CA ARG A 154 -2.63 0.97 -10.39
C ARG A 154 -2.51 0.72 -11.89
N SER A 155 -3.52 1.11 -12.67
CA SER A 155 -3.45 1.00 -14.13
C SER A 155 -2.49 2.03 -14.72
N GLN A 156 -1.94 1.73 -15.90
CA GLN A 156 -1.13 2.70 -16.65
C GLN A 156 -1.91 3.99 -16.96
N ARG A 157 -3.23 3.89 -17.16
CA ARG A 157 -4.12 5.04 -17.36
C ARG A 157 -4.11 5.97 -16.14
N LEU A 158 -4.20 5.43 -14.92
CA LEU A 158 -4.08 6.24 -13.71
C LEU A 158 -2.69 6.82 -13.53
N LEU A 159 -1.63 6.02 -13.73
CA LEU A 159 -0.25 6.50 -13.58
C LEU A 159 0.07 7.69 -14.51
N ARG A 160 -0.62 7.78 -15.65
CA ARG A 160 -0.50 8.89 -16.60
C ARG A 160 -1.52 10.01 -16.41
N ALA A 161 -2.48 9.88 -15.48
CA ALA A 161 -3.63 10.78 -15.39
C ALA A 161 -3.23 12.27 -15.29
N PHE A 162 -2.18 12.61 -14.54
CA PHE A 162 -1.72 14.00 -14.41
C PHE A 162 -1.03 14.56 -15.67
N VAL A 163 -0.46 13.69 -16.51
CA VAL A 163 0.15 14.07 -17.79
C VAL A 163 -0.92 14.22 -18.85
N ASP A 164 -1.86 13.27 -18.90
CA ASP A 164 -2.92 13.24 -19.92
C ASP A 164 -4.07 14.22 -19.58
N HIS A 165 -4.23 14.59 -18.30
CA HIS A 165 -5.23 15.54 -17.80
C HIS A 165 -4.58 16.65 -16.95
N PRO A 166 -3.82 17.59 -17.55
CA PRO A 166 -3.03 18.61 -16.83
C PRO A 166 -3.87 19.65 -16.05
N HIS A 167 -5.20 19.62 -16.21
CA HIS A 167 -6.13 20.42 -15.43
C HIS A 167 -6.38 19.83 -14.03
N ILE A 168 -6.15 18.52 -13.84
CA ILE A 168 -6.18 17.87 -12.53
C ILE A 168 -4.84 18.17 -11.86
N LYS A 169 -4.88 18.91 -10.75
CA LYS A 169 -3.69 19.33 -10.03
C LYS A 169 -3.79 18.95 -8.57
N VAL A 170 -2.69 18.42 -8.05
CA VAL A 170 -2.52 18.12 -6.63
C VAL A 170 -2.63 19.41 -5.83
N GLN A 171 -3.31 19.34 -4.69
CA GLN A 171 -3.49 20.47 -3.78
C GLN A 171 -2.62 20.24 -2.56
N LEU A 172 -1.70 21.16 -2.32
CA LEU A 172 -0.75 21.07 -1.22
C LEU A 172 -1.11 22.08 -0.12
N PRO A 173 -1.30 21.63 1.13
CA PRO A 173 -1.43 22.57 2.23
C PRO A 173 -0.09 23.29 2.46
N THR A 174 -0.19 24.52 2.96
CA THR A 174 0.97 25.31 3.37
C THR A 174 1.73 24.55 4.48
N PRO A 175 3.05 24.32 4.35
CA PRO A 175 3.82 23.70 5.42
C PRO A 175 3.88 24.60 6.64
N GLU A 176 3.90 23.98 7.82
CA GLU A 176 4.32 24.61 9.06
C GLU A 176 5.84 24.68 9.11
N VAL A 177 6.37 25.74 9.74
CA VAL A 177 7.81 25.93 9.96
C VAL A 177 8.06 25.83 11.46
N SER A 178 8.87 24.86 11.89
CA SER A 178 9.22 24.70 13.30
C SER A 178 10.57 23.98 13.49
N GLY A 179 11.08 23.97 14.72
CA GLY A 179 12.34 23.30 15.10
C GLY A 179 13.60 24.18 15.07
N ASP A 180 14.68 23.68 15.67
CA ASP A 180 16.06 24.20 15.56
C ASP A 180 17.02 23.03 15.26
N PRO A 181 17.60 22.94 14.04
CA PRO A 181 17.42 23.88 12.92
C PRO A 181 15.98 23.89 12.39
N LEU A 182 15.58 25.01 11.77
CA LEU A 182 14.26 25.17 11.16
C LEU A 182 13.98 24.07 10.14
N ARG A 183 12.77 23.51 10.20
CA ARG A 183 12.29 22.44 9.32
C ARG A 183 10.87 22.75 8.84
N LEU A 184 10.59 22.30 7.62
CA LEU A 184 9.26 22.31 7.03
C LEU A 184 8.54 21.01 7.41
N HIS A 185 7.32 21.14 7.92
CA HIS A 185 6.49 20.03 8.32
C HIS A 185 5.08 20.16 7.74
N TRP A 186 4.55 19.07 7.20
CA TRP A 186 3.16 18.97 6.81
C TRP A 186 2.45 18.13 7.86
N THR A 187 1.51 18.74 8.57
CA THR A 187 0.75 18.11 9.66
C THR A 187 -0.44 17.28 9.16
N HIS A 188 -0.79 17.43 7.89
CA HIS A 188 -1.88 16.72 7.23
C HIS A 188 -1.34 15.60 6.31
N SER A 189 -2.07 14.49 6.27
CA SER A 189 -1.81 13.36 5.37
C SER A 189 -2.08 13.68 3.90
N ASP A 190 -2.53 14.89 3.59
CA ASP A 190 -2.88 15.35 2.25
C ASP A 190 -1.68 15.31 1.30
N ILE A 191 -0.45 15.30 1.81
CA ILE A 191 0.77 15.12 1.01
C ILE A 191 0.97 13.68 0.50
N ASN A 192 0.23 12.70 1.05
CA ASN A 192 0.36 11.31 0.65
C ASN A 192 -0.37 11.06 -0.66
N GLU A 193 0.22 10.22 -1.51
CA GLU A 193 -0.31 9.99 -2.84
C GLU A 193 -1.66 9.28 -2.82
N ASP A 194 -1.86 8.38 -1.85
CA ASP A 194 -3.11 7.66 -1.69
C ASP A 194 -4.25 8.57 -1.22
N VAL A 195 -3.99 9.51 -0.32
CA VAL A 195 -4.95 10.53 0.10
C VAL A 195 -5.28 11.47 -1.07
N GLN A 196 -4.27 11.91 -1.83
CA GLN A 196 -4.50 12.70 -3.04
C GLN A 196 -5.41 11.96 -4.03
N LEU A 197 -5.09 10.70 -4.35
CA LEU A 197 -5.82 9.94 -5.36
C LEU A 197 -7.22 9.51 -4.91
N THR A 198 -7.34 8.96 -3.70
CA THR A 198 -8.55 8.24 -3.26
C THR A 198 -9.53 9.12 -2.49
N LEU A 199 -9.10 10.31 -2.06
CA LEU A 199 -9.94 11.27 -1.36
C LEU A 199 -10.02 12.62 -2.10
N ILE A 200 -8.92 13.37 -2.18
CA ILE A 200 -8.93 14.78 -2.61
C ILE A 200 -9.26 14.92 -4.10
N LEU A 201 -8.60 14.13 -4.95
CA LEU A 201 -8.72 14.18 -6.40
C LEU A 201 -9.62 13.08 -6.97
N ARG A 202 -10.28 12.30 -6.11
CA ARG A 202 -11.11 11.19 -6.57
C ARG A 202 -12.21 11.64 -7.54
N SER A 203 -12.96 12.67 -7.18
CA SER A 203 -14.04 13.20 -8.03
C SER A 203 -13.56 13.68 -9.41
N PRO A 204 -12.53 14.54 -9.55
CA PRO A 204 -12.03 14.92 -10.87
C PRO A 204 -11.39 13.76 -11.65
N LEU A 205 -10.77 12.77 -10.97
CA LEU A 205 -10.25 11.57 -11.63
C LEU A 205 -11.38 10.68 -12.17
N GLU A 206 -12.45 10.47 -11.39
CA GLU A 206 -13.65 9.74 -11.82
C GLU A 206 -14.34 10.44 -13.00
N ALA A 207 -14.34 11.79 -13.02
CA ALA A 207 -14.89 12.58 -14.13
C ALA A 207 -14.16 12.37 -15.46
N VAL A 208 -12.88 11.99 -15.45
CA VAL A 208 -12.12 11.60 -16.65
C VAL A 208 -12.10 10.08 -16.89
N GLY A 209 -12.91 9.33 -16.13
CA GLY A 209 -13.16 7.90 -16.34
C GLY A 209 -12.24 6.95 -15.57
N ILE A 210 -11.43 7.45 -14.62
CA ILE A 210 -10.68 6.61 -13.67
C ILE A 210 -11.66 5.91 -12.73
N ARG A 211 -11.43 4.62 -12.49
CA ARG A 211 -12.26 3.77 -11.64
C ARG A 211 -11.49 3.33 -10.40
N PHE A 212 -12.05 3.61 -9.22
CA PHE A 212 -11.52 3.13 -7.94
C PHE A 212 -12.30 1.90 -7.49
N ALA A 213 -11.61 0.88 -7.01
CA ALA A 213 -12.26 -0.34 -6.53
C ALA A 213 -13.19 -0.05 -5.33
N PRO A 214 -14.37 -0.66 -5.28
CA PRO A 214 -15.27 -0.55 -4.13
C PRO A 214 -14.68 -1.26 -2.91
N MET A 215 -15.16 -0.88 -1.72
CA MET A 215 -14.74 -1.43 -0.43
C MET A 215 -14.70 -2.96 -0.40
N ALA A 216 -15.75 -3.61 -0.92
CA ALA A 216 -15.86 -5.07 -0.92
C ALA A 216 -14.73 -5.77 -1.68
N LEU A 217 -14.23 -5.18 -2.77
CA LEU A 217 -13.07 -5.72 -3.49
C LEU A 217 -11.77 -5.37 -2.79
N ALA A 218 -11.64 -4.15 -2.28
CA ALA A 218 -10.46 -3.69 -1.54
C ALA A 218 -10.16 -4.58 -0.32
N LEU A 219 -11.19 -5.02 0.41
CA LEU A 219 -11.07 -5.92 1.57
C LEU A 219 -10.56 -7.33 1.22
N GLN A 220 -10.75 -7.78 -0.02
CA GLN A 220 -10.21 -9.07 -0.48
C GLN A 220 -8.81 -8.92 -1.08
N PHE A 221 -8.54 -7.76 -1.67
CA PHE A 221 -7.25 -7.44 -2.26
C PHE A 221 -6.17 -7.33 -1.19
N ALA A 222 -6.37 -6.51 -0.16
CA ALA A 222 -5.38 -6.35 0.90
C ALA A 222 -5.92 -5.76 2.20
N MET A 223 -5.23 -6.08 3.29
CA MET A 223 -5.44 -5.47 4.61
C MET A 223 -4.38 -4.43 4.97
N GLU A 224 -4.79 -3.41 5.72
CA GLU A 224 -3.93 -2.38 6.32
C GLU A 224 -3.84 -2.61 7.84
N GLY A 225 -2.72 -3.17 8.30
CA GLY A 225 -2.52 -3.51 9.72
C GLY A 225 -3.65 -4.38 10.29
N GLY A 226 -3.89 -4.29 11.60
CA GLY A 226 -4.92 -5.07 12.30
C GLY A 226 -6.31 -4.42 12.28
N GLY A 227 -6.65 -3.65 11.25
CA GLY A 227 -7.83 -2.78 11.24
C GLY A 227 -9.17 -3.50 11.41
N ALA A 228 -10.14 -2.78 11.97
CA ALA A 228 -11.52 -3.24 12.14
C ALA A 228 -12.20 -3.81 10.87
N PRO A 229 -11.91 -3.33 9.63
CA PRO A 229 -12.60 -3.82 8.45
C PRO A 229 -12.42 -5.32 8.17
N HIS A 230 -11.35 -5.94 8.66
CA HIS A 230 -11.06 -7.36 8.44
C HIS A 230 -11.54 -8.27 9.59
N HIS A 231 -12.30 -7.74 10.54
CA HIS A 231 -12.87 -8.54 11.62
C HIS A 231 -13.84 -9.59 11.06
N GLY A 232 -13.55 -10.87 11.32
CA GLY A 232 -14.41 -11.99 10.95
C GLY A 232 -14.17 -12.51 9.54
N MET A 233 -13.23 -11.91 8.80
CA MET A 233 -12.81 -12.41 7.49
C MET A 233 -11.82 -13.57 7.63
N ASP A 234 -11.87 -14.49 6.66
CA ASP A 234 -10.82 -15.50 6.50
C ASP A 234 -9.59 -14.88 5.83
N LEU A 235 -8.56 -14.58 6.62
CA LEU A 235 -7.31 -13.98 6.12
C LEU A 235 -6.50 -14.92 5.21
N MET A 236 -6.86 -16.21 5.14
CA MET A 236 -6.30 -17.12 4.14
C MET A 236 -6.74 -16.78 2.71
N GLN A 237 -7.84 -16.03 2.54
CA GLN A 237 -8.33 -15.56 1.23
C GLN A 237 -7.75 -14.21 0.80
N LEU A 238 -6.93 -13.55 1.63
CA LEU A 238 -6.29 -12.29 1.25
C LEU A 238 -5.25 -12.49 0.16
N PHE A 239 -5.27 -11.63 -0.86
CA PHE A 239 -4.25 -11.60 -1.90
C PHE A 239 -2.93 -11.00 -1.38
N GLY A 240 -2.99 -9.88 -0.66
CA GLY A 240 -1.82 -9.22 -0.07
C GLY A 240 -2.11 -8.53 1.25
N HIS A 241 -1.12 -7.80 1.75
CA HIS A 241 -1.27 -6.96 2.93
C HIS A 241 -0.25 -5.82 2.92
N HIS A 242 -0.51 -4.83 3.77
CA HIS A 242 0.40 -3.76 4.10
C HIS A 242 0.32 -3.48 5.61
N SER A 243 1.45 -3.37 6.30
CA SER A 243 1.47 -2.97 7.70
C SER A 243 2.85 -2.62 8.20
N SER A 244 2.95 -1.42 8.76
CA SER A 244 4.15 -0.96 9.45
C SER A 244 4.57 -1.81 10.66
N TRP A 245 3.74 -2.74 11.14
CA TRP A 245 4.10 -3.66 12.23
C TRP A 245 4.90 -4.88 11.76
N ARG A 246 4.92 -5.17 10.45
CA ARG A 246 5.51 -6.39 9.89
C ARG A 246 6.54 -6.03 8.84
N ARG A 247 7.80 -6.37 9.10
CA ARG A 247 8.89 -6.22 8.12
C ARG A 247 9.37 -7.58 7.65
N LEU A 248 9.40 -7.79 6.34
CA LEU A 248 9.99 -8.99 5.77
C LEU A 248 11.52 -8.85 5.75
N VAL A 249 12.22 -9.70 6.50
CA VAL A 249 13.70 -9.65 6.66
C VAL A 249 14.43 -10.74 5.88
N SER A 250 13.73 -11.79 5.49
CA SER A 250 14.24 -12.83 4.60
C SER A 250 13.14 -13.26 3.64
N ALA A 251 13.52 -13.53 2.40
CA ALA A 251 12.63 -14.08 1.38
C ALA A 251 12.65 -15.62 1.38
N ASP A 252 13.77 -16.26 1.77
CA ASP A 252 13.89 -17.72 1.73
C ASP A 252 14.67 -18.28 2.94
N PRO A 253 14.01 -19.04 3.85
CA PRO A 253 12.55 -19.09 3.98
C PRO A 253 11.99 -17.70 4.34
N PRO A 254 10.72 -17.41 4.04
CA PRO A 254 10.16 -16.11 4.32
C PRO A 254 10.08 -15.87 5.84
N THR A 255 10.76 -14.83 6.32
CA THR A 255 10.85 -14.48 7.75
C THR A 255 10.38 -13.05 7.97
N VAL A 256 9.43 -12.88 8.89
CA VAL A 256 8.87 -11.59 9.28
C VAL A 256 9.36 -11.22 10.67
N CYS A 257 9.95 -10.03 10.78
CA CYS A 257 10.19 -9.37 12.05
C CYS A 257 8.96 -8.51 12.40
N HIS A 258 8.34 -8.82 13.53
CA HIS A 258 7.13 -8.18 14.04
C HIS A 258 7.52 -7.12 15.09
N LYS A 259 7.09 -5.87 14.90
CA LYS A 259 7.42 -4.76 15.82
C LYS A 259 6.77 -4.88 17.19
N LEU A 260 5.63 -5.55 17.27
CA LEU A 260 4.96 -5.84 18.55
C LEU A 260 5.55 -7.10 19.20
N SER A 261 5.58 -7.12 20.53
CA SER A 261 5.93 -8.32 21.28
C SER A 261 4.86 -9.41 21.10
N GLN A 262 5.23 -10.66 21.36
CA GLN A 262 4.31 -11.78 21.24
C GLN A 262 3.03 -11.59 22.09
N ALA A 263 3.17 -11.11 23.33
CA ALA A 263 2.05 -10.87 24.23
C ALA A 263 1.09 -9.77 23.68
N MET A 264 1.62 -8.72 23.07
CA MET A 264 0.80 -7.68 22.44
C MET A 264 0.02 -8.23 21.24
N VAL A 265 0.65 -9.07 20.42
CA VAL A 265 0.00 -9.73 19.28
C VAL A 265 -1.11 -10.67 19.76
N GLU A 266 -0.86 -11.47 20.80
CA GLU A 266 -1.86 -12.40 21.34
C GLU A 266 -3.11 -11.71 21.89
N ASN A 267 -2.95 -10.48 22.40
CA ASN A 267 -4.01 -9.61 22.89
C ASN A 267 -4.72 -8.80 21.79
N HIS A 268 -4.18 -8.75 20.56
CA HIS A 268 -4.78 -8.06 19.44
C HIS A 268 -5.45 -9.07 18.50
N PRO A 269 -6.80 -9.20 18.47
CA PRO A 269 -7.48 -10.30 17.78
C PRO A 269 -7.12 -10.47 16.30
N ILE A 270 -7.07 -9.38 15.54
CA ILE A 270 -6.77 -9.41 14.10
C ILE A 270 -5.30 -9.74 13.84
N GLU A 271 -4.37 -9.14 14.58
CA GLU A 271 -2.94 -9.45 14.43
C GLU A 271 -2.60 -10.88 14.82
N ARG A 272 -3.23 -11.42 15.87
CA ARG A 272 -3.11 -12.84 16.21
C ARG A 272 -3.55 -13.73 15.04
N LEU A 273 -4.67 -13.40 14.40
CA LEU A 273 -5.15 -14.12 13.23
C LEU A 273 -4.18 -14.00 12.05
N MET A 274 -3.65 -12.80 11.80
CA MET A 274 -2.68 -12.56 10.73
C MET A 274 -1.38 -13.34 10.93
N VAL A 275 -0.83 -13.36 12.16
CA VAL A 275 0.37 -14.15 12.49
C VAL A 275 0.12 -15.65 12.31
N ASN A 276 -1.05 -16.15 12.72
CA ASN A 276 -1.40 -17.56 12.49
C ASN A 276 -1.52 -17.88 11.00
N THR A 277 -2.09 -16.96 10.22
CA THR A 277 -2.21 -17.06 8.76
C THR A 277 -0.83 -17.10 8.10
N LEU A 278 0.10 -16.23 8.50
CA LEU A 278 1.47 -16.23 8.01
C LEU A 278 2.19 -17.55 8.35
N ARG A 279 2.06 -18.05 9.58
CA ARG A 279 2.63 -19.35 9.98
C ARG A 279 2.06 -20.50 9.15
N ALA A 280 0.75 -20.51 8.90
CA ALA A 280 0.11 -21.51 8.05
C ALA A 280 0.64 -21.48 6.60
N ARG A 281 1.04 -20.29 6.11
CA ARG A 281 1.72 -20.10 4.81
C ARG A 281 3.24 -20.36 4.87
N GLY A 282 3.77 -20.89 5.96
CA GLY A 282 5.19 -21.27 6.09
C GLY A 282 6.14 -20.13 6.46
N TYR A 283 5.62 -18.97 6.87
CA TYR A 283 6.46 -17.86 7.33
C TYR A 283 7.00 -18.13 8.73
N ARG A 284 8.27 -17.78 8.95
CA ARG A 284 8.86 -17.66 10.29
C ARG A 284 8.55 -16.28 10.85
N ILE A 285 8.19 -16.20 12.13
CA ILE A 285 7.83 -14.95 12.80
C ILE A 285 8.78 -14.73 13.98
N GLU A 286 9.46 -13.58 13.97
CA GLU A 286 10.32 -13.10 15.04
C GLU A 286 9.66 -11.89 15.68
N PHE A 287 9.46 -11.87 16.99
CA PHE A 287 8.80 -10.75 17.69
C PHE A 287 9.82 -9.82 18.32
N ALA A 288 9.44 -8.55 18.46
CA ALA A 288 10.20 -7.61 19.27
C ALA A 288 10.31 -8.09 20.73
N PRO A 289 11.42 -7.77 21.44
CA PRO A 289 11.56 -8.06 22.85
C PRO A 289 10.39 -7.49 23.68
N ALA A 290 10.10 -8.10 24.83
CA ALA A 290 8.97 -7.73 25.70
C ALA A 290 9.10 -6.32 26.34
N GLU A 291 10.20 -5.60 26.10
CA GLU A 291 10.45 -4.26 26.63
C GLU A 291 10.84 -3.28 25.51
N GLN A 292 9.83 -2.57 24.99
CA GLN A 292 9.85 -1.18 24.51
C GLN A 292 8.45 -0.85 23.94
N GLY A 293 7.42 -1.02 24.77
CA GLY A 293 6.06 -0.53 24.49
C GLY A 293 5.86 0.86 25.09
N GLY A 294 6.62 1.84 24.62
CA GLY A 294 6.48 3.25 25.01
C GLY A 294 6.12 4.09 23.79
N ALA A 295 4.82 4.37 23.66
CA ALA A 295 4.18 5.39 22.82
C ALA A 295 4.75 5.61 21.39
N ALA A 296 4.00 5.15 20.40
CA ALA A 296 3.91 5.78 19.08
C ALA A 296 2.45 5.74 18.61
#